data_AF-A0A183AEK8-F1
#
_entry.id   AF-A0A183AEK8-F1
#
_cell.length_a   1.000
_cell.length_b   1.000
_cell.length_c   1.000
_cell.angle_alpha   90.00
_cell.angle_beta   90.00
_cell.angle_gamma   90.00
#
_symmetry.space_group_name_H-M   'P 1'
#
loop_
_entity.id
_entity.type
_entity.pdbx_description
1 polymer ?
#
loop_
_entity_poly.entity_id
_entity_poly.type
_entity_poly.pdbx_seq_one_letter_code
_entity_poly.pdbx_strand_id
1 'polypeptide(L)'
;MENAKVLDVLSLPHQPPLKEDEDLFGIVQETMNALYAGPLSVDKNDIEANELLQLLQSVHLCAFFETYTEVATRNFHMPEITESAFYNTSGLGAYGTIGSLAASRGQIAPSTGLSNGDLLNGVADPSLVNAYSTSRPVLSLPGTTPGYIDLRKTEATLTGGGVGPALPPVEGTMKIISFEKNLGEDLGITIVQQPYVSAHYGLVNELVVKRILTASRIEQQGLLHEGDVIREANGVPVDNPQTLQRLLRNATGTVTLKIIPGYQSTPLTSQLFLRAYFSYNPKNDNLIPCKEAGLPFEAGSVLQVLKQEDPHWWQARHYGHQQRAGLIPSVVLQERRRAFNQSAPHPEELTYKLVACGLARRRRKKVVIPFRARDAEEYENKDLVIYEEVALISGFQRPVICLVGADGVGRRSMRRMLVRSNPERYGVPVLHTTKEPDPDEEDDTEFVIDTHENMENDDLHNRYLEFGEYEGHYYGTKLDSIRQVVGSGRTCLLTCTVQAIPKIRNSEFMPYVVFLAAPSVSCMKAMYEYGMSMRFTDKWKRDENFRRTLEASKSIEQNYRHLLDLILLCDNIEANFERLSHALNDLLTQPQWVPAKWLY
;
A
#
# COMPACT_ATOMS: atom_id res chain seq x y z
N MET A 1 61.20 23.01 29.30
CA MET A 1 61.58 21.68 28.77
C MET A 1 61.05 20.70 29.80
N GLU A 2 60.04 19.88 29.62
CA GLU A 2 59.33 19.31 28.45
C GLU A 2 57.80 19.44 28.70
N ASN A 3 56.94 18.91 27.83
CA ASN A 3 55.45 18.97 27.85
C ASN A 3 54.77 20.15 27.12
N ALA A 4 55.21 20.47 25.91
CA ALA A 4 54.48 21.39 25.01
C ALA A 4 54.45 20.93 23.54
N LYS A 5 54.32 19.62 23.26
CA LYS A 5 54.35 19.09 21.87
C LYS A 5 53.35 17.97 21.53
N VAL A 6 52.23 17.82 22.26
CA VAL A 6 51.20 16.79 21.93
C VAL A 6 49.88 17.38 21.42
N LEU A 7 49.70 18.70 21.43
CA LEU A 7 48.43 19.35 21.11
C LEU A 7 48.34 19.97 19.70
N ASP A 8 49.17 19.54 18.75
CA ASP A 8 49.23 20.15 17.40
C ASP A 8 48.89 19.20 16.24
N VAL A 9 48.39 17.98 16.50
CA VAL A 9 47.97 17.04 15.43
C VAL A 9 46.50 17.22 15.03
N LEU A 10 45.67 17.87 15.87
CA LEU A 10 44.24 18.08 15.59
C LEU A 10 43.93 19.48 15.01
N SER A 11 44.97 20.25 14.69
CA SER A 11 44.89 21.61 14.14
C SER A 11 45.10 21.65 12.62
N LEU A 12 44.80 20.57 11.88
CA LEU A 12 44.86 20.60 10.42
C LEU A 12 43.59 21.27 9.84
N PRO A 13 43.73 22.23 8.90
CA PRO A 13 42.59 22.83 8.22
C PRO A 13 41.85 21.75 7.43
N HIS A 14 40.51 21.83 7.40
CA HIS A 14 39.60 20.95 6.66
C HIS A 14 40.24 20.38 5.39
N GLN A 15 40.62 19.09 5.42
CA GLN A 15 40.89 18.36 4.19
C GLN A 15 39.59 18.31 3.39
N PRO A 16 39.66 18.49 2.06
CA PRO A 16 38.51 18.28 1.19
C PRO A 16 37.98 16.83 1.34
N PRO A 17 36.70 16.57 1.02
CA PRO A 17 36.15 15.21 1.09
C PRO A 17 37.05 14.22 0.34
N LEU A 18 37.25 13.05 0.94
CA LEU A 18 38.04 11.94 0.40
C LEU A 18 37.67 11.71 -1.07
N LYS A 19 38.68 11.65 -1.95
CA LYS A 19 38.48 11.37 -3.38
C LYS A 19 37.95 9.94 -3.53
N GLU A 20 37.10 9.70 -4.53
CA GLU A 20 36.38 8.44 -4.75
C GLU A 20 37.26 7.18 -4.96
N ASP A 21 38.59 7.29 -4.92
CA ASP A 21 39.55 6.23 -5.29
C ASP A 21 40.52 5.82 -4.17
N GLU A 22 40.31 6.19 -2.90
CA GLU A 22 41.24 5.82 -1.80
C GLU A 22 40.94 4.45 -1.19
N ASP A 23 41.96 3.58 -1.12
CA ASP A 23 41.94 2.28 -0.45
C ASP A 23 41.94 2.46 1.07
N LEU A 24 40.74 2.65 1.61
CA LEU A 24 40.52 2.87 3.04
C LEU A 24 41.01 1.69 3.88
N PHE A 25 40.87 0.47 3.36
CA PHE A 25 41.32 -0.75 4.03
C PHE A 25 42.84 -0.77 4.19
N GLY A 26 43.58 -0.45 3.11
CA GLY A 26 45.05 -0.31 3.16
C GLY A 26 45.52 0.73 4.18
N ILE A 27 44.86 1.89 4.23
CA ILE A 27 45.18 2.98 5.17
C ILE A 27 44.96 2.55 6.63
N VAL A 28 43.84 1.87 6.91
CA VAL A 28 43.55 1.36 8.25
C VAL A 28 44.56 0.29 8.66
N GLN A 29 44.94 -0.60 7.74
CA GLN A 29 45.92 -1.65 8.01
C GLN A 29 47.34 -1.10 8.26
N GLU A 30 47.77 -0.09 7.50
CA GLU A 30 49.04 0.62 7.74
C GLU A 30 49.03 1.33 9.09
N THR A 31 47.92 1.97 9.45
CA THR A 31 47.75 2.65 10.74
C THR A 31 47.79 1.65 11.88
N MET A 32 47.14 0.50 11.73
CA MET A 32 47.14 -0.58 12.73
C MET A 32 48.56 -1.17 12.89
N ASN A 33 49.28 -1.38 11.79
CA ASN A 33 50.68 -1.83 11.84
C ASN A 33 51.59 -0.80 12.53
N ALA A 34 51.37 0.50 12.30
CA ALA A 34 52.10 1.58 12.96
C ALA A 34 51.84 1.64 14.47
N LEU A 35 50.61 1.30 14.91
CA LEU A 35 50.21 1.25 16.31
C LEU A 35 50.71 -0.01 17.05
N TYR A 36 50.94 -1.12 16.34
CA TYR A 36 51.46 -2.37 16.93
C TYR A 36 52.98 -2.48 16.92
N ALA A 37 53.64 -2.04 15.84
CA ALA A 37 55.07 -2.28 15.61
C ALA A 37 55.85 -1.06 15.14
N GLY A 38 55.19 0.10 15.01
CA GLY A 38 55.79 1.34 14.55
C GLY A 38 56.25 2.27 15.69
N PRO A 39 56.80 3.45 15.34
CA PRO A 39 57.27 4.46 16.30
C PRO A 39 56.15 5.09 17.15
N LEU A 40 54.89 4.75 16.88
CA LEU A 40 53.68 5.14 17.62
C LEU A 40 53.12 3.97 18.45
N SER A 41 53.96 2.98 18.78
CA SER A 41 53.54 1.77 19.50
C SER A 41 52.81 2.14 20.79
N VAL A 42 51.56 1.67 20.92
CA VAL A 42 50.71 1.92 22.08
C VAL A 42 51.27 1.20 23.31
N ASP A 43 51.31 1.88 24.47
CA ASP A 43 51.69 1.26 25.74
C ASP A 43 50.66 0.17 26.10
N LYS A 44 51.14 -1.01 26.49
CA LYS A 44 50.30 -2.15 26.87
C LYS A 44 49.40 -1.88 28.07
N ASN A 45 49.69 -0.83 28.84
CA ASN A 45 48.89 -0.43 29.99
C ASN A 45 47.85 0.65 29.67
N ASP A 46 47.81 1.18 28.45
CA ASP A 46 46.83 2.19 28.04
C ASP A 46 45.51 1.52 27.60
N ILE A 47 44.51 1.57 28.48
CA ILE A 47 43.23 0.87 28.28
C ILE A 47 42.47 1.43 27.07
N GLU A 48 42.45 2.75 26.89
CA GLU A 48 41.67 3.39 25.81
C GLU A 48 42.26 3.09 24.44
N ALA A 49 43.60 3.10 24.34
CA ALA A 49 44.28 2.80 23.08
C ALA A 49 44.20 1.31 22.72
N ASN A 50 44.19 0.41 23.70
CA ASN A 50 43.96 -1.02 23.47
C ASN A 50 42.50 -1.34 23.11
N GLU A 51 41.52 -0.63 23.67
CA GLU A 51 40.11 -0.73 23.26
C GLU A 51 39.91 -0.25 21.81
N LEU A 52 40.58 0.84 21.41
CA LEU A 52 40.55 1.32 20.03
C LEU A 52 41.15 0.30 19.05
N LEU A 53 42.28 -0.32 19.41
CA LEU A 53 42.88 -1.39 18.63
C LEU A 53 41.95 -2.60 18.50
N GLN A 54 41.28 -2.99 19.58
CA GLN A 54 40.29 -4.07 19.56
C GLN A 54 39.09 -3.74 18.66
N LEU A 55 38.66 -2.48 18.63
CA LEU A 55 37.55 -2.03 17.79
C LEU A 55 37.94 -2.00 16.31
N LEU A 56 39.16 -1.56 15.99
CA LEU A 56 39.71 -1.58 14.64
C LEU A 56 39.96 -3.00 14.10
N GLN A 57 40.20 -3.96 14.98
CA GLN A 57 40.32 -5.39 14.66
C GLN A 57 38.99 -6.14 14.65
N SER A 58 37.86 -5.46 14.90
CA SER A 58 36.55 -6.09 14.89
C SER A 58 36.23 -6.62 13.49
N VAL A 59 35.82 -7.89 13.42
CA VAL A 59 35.45 -8.56 12.16
C VAL A 59 34.41 -7.76 11.37
N HIS A 60 33.45 -7.13 12.05
CA HIS A 60 32.42 -6.32 11.41
C HIS A 60 32.97 -5.03 10.79
N LEU A 61 33.98 -4.43 11.43
CA LEU A 61 34.55 -3.16 11.01
C LEU A 61 35.56 -3.38 9.86
N CYS A 62 36.32 -4.48 9.92
CA CYS A 62 37.14 -4.94 8.80
C CYS A 62 36.28 -5.27 7.56
N ALA A 63 35.19 -6.05 7.73
CA ALA A 63 34.27 -6.37 6.64
C ALA A 63 33.61 -5.11 6.03
N PHE A 64 33.30 -4.12 6.87
CA PHE A 64 32.81 -2.83 6.39
C PHE A 64 33.84 -2.09 5.54
N PHE A 65 35.12 -2.05 5.97
CA PHE A 65 36.16 -1.40 5.18
C PHE A 65 36.48 -2.14 3.88
N GLU A 66 36.50 -3.48 3.90
CA GLU A 66 36.67 -4.30 2.70
C GLU A 66 35.55 -4.03 1.69
N THR A 67 34.29 -4.12 2.13
CA THR A 67 33.13 -3.85 1.26
C THR A 67 33.11 -2.41 0.75
N TYR A 68 33.45 -1.43 1.60
CA TYR A 68 33.56 -0.04 1.18
C TYR A 68 34.65 0.15 0.11
N THR A 69 35.83 -0.44 0.29
CA THR A 69 36.91 -0.41 -0.72
C THR A 69 36.47 -1.10 -2.01
N GLU A 70 35.78 -2.25 -1.96
CA GLU A 70 35.27 -2.93 -3.16
C GLU A 70 34.27 -2.06 -3.94
N VAL A 71 33.35 -1.40 -3.24
CA VAL A 71 32.39 -0.48 -3.86
C VAL A 71 33.08 0.76 -4.42
N ALA A 72 33.99 1.36 -3.66
CA ALA A 72 34.71 2.58 -4.07
C ALA A 72 35.60 2.32 -5.29
N THR A 73 36.34 1.21 -5.29
CA THR A 73 37.27 0.84 -6.39
C THR A 73 36.57 0.24 -7.62
N ARG A 74 35.23 0.09 -7.59
CA ARG A 74 34.39 -0.49 -8.66
C ARG A 74 34.80 -1.90 -9.09
N ASN A 75 35.56 -2.63 -8.27
CA ASN A 75 35.96 -4.02 -8.49
C ASN A 75 34.88 -5.00 -8.00
N PHE A 76 33.63 -4.77 -8.39
CA PHE A 76 32.52 -5.64 -7.98
C PHE A 76 32.45 -6.86 -8.90
N HIS A 77 32.85 -8.03 -8.40
CA HIS A 77 32.65 -9.30 -9.09
C HIS A 77 31.26 -9.84 -8.73
N MET A 78 30.30 -9.70 -9.63
CA MET A 78 28.97 -10.29 -9.45
C MET A 78 29.08 -11.81 -9.68
N PRO A 79 28.76 -12.68 -8.71
CA PRO A 79 28.72 -14.11 -8.97
C PRO A 79 27.55 -14.41 -9.90
N GLU A 80 27.79 -15.11 -11.01
CA GLU A 80 26.71 -15.65 -11.83
C GLU A 80 25.96 -16.71 -11.02
N ILE A 81 24.69 -16.45 -10.75
CA ILE A 81 23.82 -17.38 -10.03
C ILE A 81 23.42 -18.48 -11.00
N THR A 82 23.98 -19.67 -10.87
CA THR A 82 23.48 -20.88 -11.53
C THR A 82 22.06 -21.18 -11.05
N GLU A 83 21.11 -21.24 -11.99
CA GLU A 83 19.79 -21.81 -11.72
C GLU A 83 19.95 -23.25 -11.20
N SER A 84 19.17 -23.58 -10.17
CA SER A 84 19.03 -24.88 -9.50
C SER A 84 20.07 -25.30 -8.44
N ALA A 85 19.78 -24.98 -7.17
CA ALA A 85 20.00 -25.88 -6.04
C ALA A 85 19.19 -25.44 -4.80
N PHE A 86 18.18 -26.23 -4.44
CA PHE A 86 17.60 -26.26 -3.11
C PHE A 86 18.65 -26.74 -2.10
N TYR A 87 18.96 -25.94 -1.07
CA TYR A 87 19.36 -26.47 0.24
C TYR A 87 18.85 -25.58 1.38
N ASN A 88 18.22 -26.24 2.35
CA ASN A 88 17.90 -25.70 3.67
C ASN A 88 19.19 -25.33 4.42
N THR A 89 19.27 -24.12 4.95
CA THR A 89 19.98 -23.85 6.21
C THR A 89 19.24 -22.79 7.03
N SER A 90 18.95 -23.19 8.26
CA SER A 90 18.38 -22.48 9.39
C SER A 90 19.14 -21.23 9.84
N GLY A 91 18.39 -20.19 10.27
CA GLY A 91 18.81 -19.29 11.35
C GLY A 91 18.94 -17.81 10.99
N LEU A 92 18.21 -16.99 11.76
CA LEU A 92 18.33 -15.55 12.01
C LEU A 92 17.70 -14.59 10.99
N GLY A 93 16.76 -13.81 11.51
CA GLY A 93 15.91 -12.89 10.79
C GLY A 93 16.60 -11.62 10.32
N ALA A 94 16.07 -11.08 9.23
CA ALA A 94 16.21 -9.70 8.83
C ALA A 94 15.05 -9.37 7.88
N TYR A 95 14.09 -8.56 8.34
CA TYR A 95 13.21 -7.84 7.43
C TYR A 95 14.01 -6.68 6.84
N GLY A 96 14.53 -6.89 5.64
CA GLY A 96 15.24 -5.88 4.86
C GLY A 96 14.42 -5.43 3.66
N THR A 97 13.76 -4.29 3.79
CA THR A 97 13.19 -3.52 2.69
C THR A 97 14.32 -2.77 1.97
N ILE A 98 14.76 -3.27 0.81
CA ILE A 98 15.55 -2.55 -0.21
C ILE A 98 15.09 -3.13 -1.55
N GLY A 99 14.69 -2.42 -2.60
CA GLY A 99 14.63 -1.00 -2.91
C GLY A 99 14.37 -0.94 -4.42
N SER A 100 13.23 -0.36 -4.84
CA SER A 100 12.91 -0.16 -6.26
C SER A 100 13.52 1.16 -6.73
N LEU A 101 14.80 1.11 -7.12
CA LEU A 101 15.50 2.18 -7.84
C LEU A 101 16.45 1.56 -8.87
N ALA A 102 15.94 1.31 -10.08
CA ALA A 102 16.65 1.44 -11.36
C ALA A 102 15.97 0.64 -12.47
N ALA A 103 15.22 1.30 -13.35
CA ALA A 103 15.11 0.89 -14.76
C ALA A 103 14.46 2.02 -15.58
N SER A 104 15.24 3.09 -15.81
CA SER A 104 15.00 3.96 -16.96
C SER A 104 16.33 4.25 -17.64
N ARG A 105 16.67 3.44 -18.64
CA ARG A 105 17.50 3.79 -19.80
C ARG A 105 17.47 2.65 -20.80
N GLY A 106 17.10 2.97 -22.03
CA GLY A 106 16.75 1.99 -23.05
C GLY A 106 17.83 1.68 -24.08
N GLN A 107 17.38 0.82 -25.01
CA GLN A 107 17.82 0.57 -26.40
C GLN A 107 19.14 -0.21 -26.62
N ILE A 108 19.06 -1.36 -27.29
CA ILE A 108 19.29 -1.62 -28.74
C ILE A 108 19.31 -3.15 -28.97
N ALA A 109 18.65 -3.64 -30.02
CA ALA A 109 18.63 -5.04 -30.52
C ALA A 109 19.83 -5.31 -31.49
N PRO A 110 19.92 -6.44 -32.24
CA PRO A 110 19.65 -7.87 -32.02
C PRO A 110 20.90 -8.75 -32.33
N SER A 111 20.76 -10.09 -32.30
CA SER A 111 21.30 -11.08 -33.28
C SER A 111 22.16 -12.26 -32.77
N THR A 112 21.70 -13.46 -33.19
CA THR A 112 22.43 -14.60 -33.81
C THR A 112 23.34 -15.55 -33.03
N GLY A 113 23.10 -16.85 -33.29
CA GLY A 113 24.14 -17.88 -33.48
C GLY A 113 24.21 -18.92 -32.35
N LEU A 114 23.61 -20.11 -32.50
CA LEU A 114 24.17 -21.32 -33.13
C LEU A 114 25.33 -22.00 -32.36
N SER A 115 25.01 -23.22 -31.91
CA SER A 115 25.72 -24.47 -32.27
C SER A 115 26.67 -25.14 -31.26
N ASN A 116 26.55 -26.48 -31.32
CA ASN A 116 27.43 -27.59 -30.88
C ASN A 116 27.14 -28.09 -29.46
N GLY A 117 26.64 -29.33 -29.28
CA GLY A 117 27.19 -30.60 -29.79
C GLY A 117 28.13 -31.12 -28.70
N ASP A 118 27.99 -32.31 -28.11
CA ASP A 118 27.81 -33.60 -28.74
C ASP A 118 27.76 -34.72 -27.67
N LEU A 119 26.99 -35.79 -27.96
CA LEU A 119 27.35 -37.23 -27.76
C LEU A 119 27.44 -37.80 -26.30
N LEU A 120 26.99 -39.01 -25.94
CA LEU A 120 26.55 -40.24 -26.64
C LEU A 120 25.98 -41.29 -25.65
N ASN A 121 25.30 -42.30 -26.23
CA ASN A 121 24.94 -43.66 -25.75
C ASN A 121 23.60 -43.82 -24.99
N GLY A 122 22.64 -44.66 -25.41
CA GLY A 122 22.55 -45.54 -26.57
C GLY A 122 21.45 -46.61 -26.40
N VAL A 123 20.70 -46.87 -27.50
CA VAL A 123 20.10 -48.16 -27.94
C VAL A 123 18.92 -48.72 -27.08
N ALA A 124 17.72 -49.07 -27.57
CA ALA A 124 17.29 -49.70 -28.83
C ALA A 124 15.83 -49.37 -29.23
N ASP A 125 15.61 -49.29 -30.55
CA ASP A 125 14.37 -49.23 -31.34
C ASP A 125 13.89 -50.69 -31.69
N PRO A 126 12.88 -51.02 -32.54
CA PRO A 126 11.99 -50.18 -33.37
C PRO A 126 10.51 -50.65 -33.54
N SER A 127 9.70 -49.79 -34.19
CA SER A 127 8.62 -50.04 -35.21
C SER A 127 7.51 -48.95 -35.08
N LEU A 128 7.03 -48.15 -36.06
CA LEU A 128 6.96 -48.07 -37.54
C LEU A 128 6.87 -46.56 -37.92
N VAL A 129 7.70 -45.95 -38.78
CA VAL A 129 7.75 -45.91 -40.28
C VAL A 129 6.64 -45.08 -40.99
N ASN A 130 7.07 -43.89 -41.47
CA ASN A 130 6.79 -43.19 -42.75
C ASN A 130 5.38 -42.65 -43.07
N ALA A 131 5.16 -41.57 -43.84
CA ALA A 131 6.03 -40.70 -44.65
C ALA A 131 5.26 -39.46 -45.19
N TYR A 132 6.00 -38.35 -45.31
CA TYR A 132 6.12 -37.34 -46.39
C TYR A 132 4.92 -36.69 -47.13
N SER A 133 4.99 -35.34 -47.11
CA SER A 133 4.99 -34.37 -48.23
C SER A 133 3.73 -33.97 -49.03
N THR A 134 3.41 -32.68 -48.86
CA THR A 134 3.20 -31.60 -49.88
C THR A 134 2.54 -31.89 -51.24
N SER A 135 1.50 -31.09 -51.55
CA SER A 135 1.29 -30.54 -52.91
C SER A 135 0.32 -29.34 -52.92
N ARG A 136 0.67 -28.33 -53.74
CA ARG A 136 -0.05 -27.07 -54.03
C ARG A 136 -0.76 -27.20 -55.42
N PRO A 137 -1.38 -26.15 -56.03
CA PRO A 137 -2.83 -25.99 -56.30
C PRO A 137 -3.26 -26.03 -57.80
N VAL A 138 -4.57 -26.02 -58.13
CA VAL A 138 -5.12 -25.69 -59.49
C VAL A 138 -6.52 -25.01 -59.43
N LEU A 139 -6.76 -24.09 -60.38
CA LEU A 139 -7.89 -23.17 -60.65
C LEU A 139 -9.18 -23.78 -61.28
N SER A 140 -10.33 -23.09 -61.11
CA SER A 140 -11.28 -22.54 -62.16
C SER A 140 -12.82 -22.74 -61.95
N LEU A 141 -13.55 -21.59 -61.88
CA LEU A 141 -14.95 -21.15 -62.19
C LEU A 141 -16.03 -22.12 -62.82
N PRO A 142 -17.31 -21.70 -63.08
CA PRO A 142 -18.37 -21.03 -62.27
C PRO A 142 -19.82 -21.64 -62.51
N GLY A 143 -20.86 -21.23 -61.76
CA GLY A 143 -22.25 -21.19 -62.29
C GLY A 143 -23.42 -21.74 -61.45
N THR A 144 -24.38 -20.83 -61.19
CA THR A 144 -25.87 -20.98 -61.26
C THR A 144 -26.67 -21.52 -60.04
N THR A 145 -27.41 -20.58 -59.42
CA THR A 145 -28.54 -20.69 -58.45
C THR A 145 -29.89 -21.04 -59.18
N PRO A 146 -31.11 -21.21 -58.57
CA PRO A 146 -31.62 -20.66 -57.29
C PRO A 146 -32.70 -21.47 -56.47
N GLY A 147 -33.02 -20.97 -55.25
CA GLY A 147 -34.24 -21.25 -54.45
C GLY A 147 -34.00 -21.18 -52.92
N TYR A 148 -33.98 -20.00 -52.26
CA TYR A 148 -35.05 -19.29 -51.50
C TYR A 148 -35.63 -20.12 -50.31
N ILE A 149 -35.61 -19.77 -48.99
CA ILE A 149 -35.77 -18.53 -48.17
C ILE A 149 -35.00 -18.72 -46.84
N ASP A 150 -34.03 -17.88 -46.44
CA ASP A 150 -34.05 -16.66 -45.59
C ASP A 150 -34.40 -16.81 -44.08
N LEU A 151 -33.40 -16.54 -43.23
CA LEU A 151 -33.54 -15.88 -41.92
C LEU A 151 -32.20 -15.20 -41.55
N ARG A 152 -31.83 -14.18 -42.32
CA ARG A 152 -30.95 -13.10 -41.84
C ARG A 152 -31.45 -11.77 -42.36
N LYS A 153 -32.16 -11.03 -41.51
CA LYS A 153 -32.16 -9.56 -41.48
C LYS A 153 -32.78 -9.08 -40.16
N THR A 154 -31.93 -8.80 -39.18
CA THR A 154 -32.09 -7.57 -38.40
C THR A 154 -31.13 -6.56 -39.01
N GLU A 155 -31.68 -5.77 -39.92
CA GLU A 155 -31.06 -4.56 -40.44
C GLU A 155 -30.88 -3.59 -39.26
N ALA A 156 -29.64 -3.19 -38.99
CA ALA A 156 -29.40 -1.93 -38.31
C ALA A 156 -29.25 -0.87 -39.39
N THR A 157 -30.28 -0.03 -39.51
CA THR A 157 -30.31 1.14 -40.38
C THR A 157 -29.15 2.06 -40.06
N LEU A 158 -28.23 2.21 -41.02
CA LEU A 158 -27.15 3.18 -40.99
C LEU A 158 -27.73 4.60 -41.05
N THR A 159 -27.67 5.32 -39.93
CA THR A 159 -27.84 6.77 -39.93
C THR A 159 -26.49 7.42 -40.24
N GLY A 160 -26.27 7.80 -41.50
CA GLY A 160 -25.12 8.61 -41.93
C GLY A 160 -24.48 8.08 -43.21
N GLY A 161 -24.90 8.62 -44.36
CA GLY A 161 -24.37 8.26 -45.67
C GLY A 161 -22.95 8.78 -45.88
N GLY A 162 -22.02 7.87 -46.12
CA GLY A 162 -20.69 8.13 -46.67
C GLY A 162 -20.19 6.89 -47.40
N VAL A 163 -19.85 7.02 -48.68
CA VAL A 163 -19.28 5.93 -49.50
C VAL A 163 -17.76 6.03 -49.38
N GLY A 164 -17.14 5.09 -48.65
CA GLY A 164 -15.70 4.98 -48.50
C GLY A 164 -15.31 3.55 -48.10
N PRO A 165 -14.08 3.09 -48.37
CA PRO A 165 -13.63 1.78 -47.93
C PRO A 165 -13.70 1.69 -46.40
N ALA A 166 -14.25 0.60 -45.89
CA ALA A 166 -14.34 0.36 -44.45
C ALA A 166 -12.92 0.28 -43.86
N LEU A 167 -12.68 1.02 -42.78
CA LEU A 167 -11.44 0.88 -42.00
C LEU A 167 -11.40 -0.52 -41.36
N PRO A 168 -10.22 -1.15 -41.26
CA PRO A 168 -10.09 -2.46 -40.64
C PRO A 168 -10.50 -2.40 -39.15
N PRO A 169 -11.12 -3.47 -38.61
CA PRO A 169 -11.50 -3.53 -37.20
C PRO A 169 -10.26 -3.50 -36.30
N VAL A 170 -10.31 -2.69 -35.24
CA VAL A 170 -9.23 -2.50 -34.26
C VAL A 170 -9.67 -3.07 -32.90
N GLU A 171 -8.73 -3.65 -32.16
CA GLU A 171 -8.94 -4.07 -30.77
C GLU A 171 -9.15 -2.84 -29.86
N GLY A 172 -10.37 -2.69 -29.35
CA GLY A 172 -10.76 -1.61 -28.44
C GLY A 172 -12.25 -1.28 -28.54
N THR A 173 -12.88 -0.94 -27.41
CA THR A 173 -14.29 -0.53 -27.36
C THR A 173 -14.46 0.83 -28.03
N MET A 174 -15.06 0.87 -29.23
CA MET A 174 -15.38 2.14 -29.91
C MET A 174 -16.48 2.90 -29.17
N LYS A 175 -16.30 4.21 -29.02
CA LYS A 175 -17.27 5.14 -28.44
C LYS A 175 -17.72 6.16 -29.49
N ILE A 176 -19.02 6.42 -29.55
CA ILE A 176 -19.58 7.47 -30.40
C ILE A 176 -19.88 8.68 -29.54
N ILE A 177 -19.32 9.83 -29.89
CA ILE A 177 -19.60 11.11 -29.24
C ILE A 177 -20.29 12.05 -30.21
N SER A 178 -21.21 12.87 -29.71
CA SER A 178 -21.96 13.83 -30.52
C SER A 178 -21.98 15.18 -29.82
N PHE A 179 -21.68 16.25 -30.54
CA PHE A 179 -21.67 17.61 -30.00
C PHE A 179 -22.14 18.63 -31.03
N GLU A 180 -22.66 19.77 -30.56
CA GLU A 180 -23.04 20.87 -31.43
C GLU A 180 -21.85 21.77 -31.80
N LYS A 181 -21.79 22.16 -33.08
CA LYS A 181 -20.77 23.02 -33.65
C LYS A 181 -21.39 24.13 -34.50
N ASN A 182 -20.98 25.38 -34.28
CA ASN A 182 -21.38 26.50 -35.13
C ASN A 182 -20.53 26.58 -36.42
N LEU A 183 -21.07 27.23 -37.46
CA LEU A 183 -20.35 27.43 -38.71
C LEU A 183 -19.11 28.33 -38.47
N GLY A 184 -17.93 27.85 -38.89
CA GLY A 184 -16.68 28.59 -38.71
C GLY A 184 -16.08 28.55 -37.30
N GLU A 185 -16.74 27.89 -36.33
CA GLU A 185 -16.20 27.69 -34.99
C GLU A 185 -15.17 26.56 -34.97
N ASP A 186 -14.02 26.81 -34.36
CA ASP A 186 -13.01 25.79 -34.11
C ASP A 186 -13.36 24.98 -32.86
N LEU A 187 -13.14 23.67 -32.91
CA LEU A 187 -13.39 22.79 -31.76
C LEU A 187 -12.39 22.98 -30.62
N GLY A 188 -11.31 23.72 -30.88
CA GLY A 188 -10.23 23.93 -29.93
C GLY A 188 -9.48 22.64 -29.57
N ILE A 189 -9.25 21.77 -30.54
CA ILE A 189 -8.44 20.56 -30.37
C ILE A 189 -7.25 20.58 -31.33
N THR A 190 -6.12 20.01 -30.91
CA THR A 190 -4.99 19.73 -31.80
C THR A 190 -4.86 18.23 -32.01
N ILE A 191 -4.53 17.83 -33.23
CA ILE A 191 -4.47 16.42 -33.63
C ILE A 191 -3.11 16.14 -34.23
N VAL A 192 -2.52 15.01 -33.86
CA VAL A 192 -1.28 14.52 -34.42
C VAL A 192 -1.53 13.20 -35.14
N GLN A 193 -0.91 13.01 -36.29
CA GLN A 193 -0.90 11.74 -36.99
C GLN A 193 0.28 10.91 -36.44
N GLN A 194 0.01 9.73 -35.91
CA GLN A 194 1.03 8.84 -35.36
C GLN A 194 0.98 7.47 -36.05
N PRO A 195 2.14 6.91 -36.46
CA PRO A 195 2.19 5.56 -36.98
C PRO A 195 2.07 4.54 -35.83
N TYR A 196 1.14 3.61 -35.96
CA TYR A 196 0.84 2.53 -35.03
C TYR A 196 1.01 1.18 -35.75
N VAL A 197 1.65 0.20 -35.11
CA VAL A 197 1.81 -1.14 -35.69
C VAL A 197 0.73 -2.05 -35.13
N SER A 198 -0.27 -2.37 -35.95
CA SER A 198 -1.29 -3.35 -35.61
C SER A 198 -0.78 -4.77 -35.89
N ALA A 199 -1.02 -5.68 -34.94
CA ALA A 199 -0.68 -7.10 -35.06
C ALA A 199 -1.30 -7.80 -36.29
N HIS A 200 -2.41 -7.25 -36.82
CA HIS A 200 -3.16 -7.82 -37.94
C HIS A 200 -2.96 -7.10 -39.28
N TYR A 201 -2.55 -5.82 -39.28
CA TYR A 201 -2.57 -4.98 -40.48
C TYR A 201 -1.28 -4.19 -40.75
N GLY A 202 -0.24 -4.33 -39.92
CA GLY A 202 1.02 -3.63 -40.09
C GLY A 202 0.94 -2.16 -39.67
N LEU A 203 1.72 -1.28 -40.31
CA LEU A 203 1.84 0.14 -39.97
C LEU A 203 0.59 0.92 -40.44
N VAL A 204 -0.23 1.37 -39.50
CA VAL A 204 -1.46 2.17 -39.71
C VAL A 204 -1.26 3.55 -39.09
N ASN A 205 -1.72 4.61 -39.76
CA ASN A 205 -1.68 5.95 -39.20
C ASN A 205 -2.95 6.24 -38.38
N GLU A 206 -2.77 6.64 -37.12
CA GLU A 206 -3.83 7.01 -36.20
C GLU A 206 -3.88 8.53 -36.00
N LEU A 207 -5.10 9.08 -35.91
CA LEU A 207 -5.34 10.48 -35.61
C LEU A 207 -5.59 10.64 -34.11
N VAL A 208 -4.56 11.05 -33.39
CA VAL A 208 -4.57 11.17 -31.93
C VAL A 208 -4.80 12.62 -31.52
N VAL A 209 -5.77 12.87 -30.64
CA VAL A 209 -5.96 14.19 -30.02
C VAL A 209 -4.76 14.50 -29.14
N LYS A 210 -3.97 15.50 -29.48
CA LYS A 210 -2.74 15.85 -28.75
C LYS A 210 -2.97 16.89 -27.65
N ARG A 211 -3.90 17.81 -27.86
CA ARG A 211 -4.23 18.85 -26.89
C ARG A 211 -5.69 19.28 -27.02
N ILE A 212 -6.30 19.66 -25.91
CA ILE A 212 -7.57 20.39 -25.88
C ILE A 212 -7.29 21.81 -25.37
N LEU A 213 -7.74 22.82 -26.11
CA LEU A 213 -7.55 24.23 -25.76
C LEU A 213 -8.52 24.61 -24.64
N THR A 214 -8.01 25.36 -23.66
CA THR A 214 -8.80 25.90 -22.55
C THR A 214 -9.88 26.86 -23.06
N ALA A 215 -11.06 26.79 -22.45
CA ALA A 215 -12.29 27.47 -22.83
C ALA A 215 -12.89 27.06 -24.19
N SER A 216 -12.43 25.95 -24.79
CA SER A 216 -13.05 25.39 -26.00
C SER A 216 -14.39 24.70 -25.70
N ARG A 217 -15.25 24.58 -26.72
CA ARG A 217 -16.52 23.82 -26.61
C ARG A 217 -16.30 22.37 -26.18
N ILE A 218 -15.22 21.76 -26.67
CA ILE A 218 -14.87 20.37 -26.34
C ILE A 218 -14.46 20.24 -24.87
N GLU A 219 -13.69 21.19 -24.32
CA GLU A 219 -13.36 21.21 -22.89
C GLU A 219 -14.62 21.37 -22.02
N GLN A 220 -15.54 22.27 -22.40
CA GLN A 220 -16.79 22.50 -21.66
C GLN A 220 -17.71 21.28 -21.61
N GLN A 221 -17.69 20.45 -22.66
CA GLN A 221 -18.55 19.26 -22.76
C GLN A 221 -17.90 18.00 -22.20
N GLY A 222 -16.57 17.93 -22.14
CA GLY A 222 -15.83 16.79 -21.59
C GLY A 222 -16.05 15.47 -22.36
N LEU A 223 -16.43 15.54 -23.64
CA LEU A 223 -16.77 14.35 -24.44
C LEU A 223 -15.56 13.72 -25.14
N LEU A 224 -14.52 14.51 -25.39
CA LEU A 224 -13.28 14.10 -26.05
C LEU A 224 -12.11 14.50 -25.13
N HIS A 225 -11.07 13.68 -25.09
CA HIS A 225 -9.91 13.88 -24.24
C HIS A 225 -8.59 13.78 -25.01
N GLU A 226 -7.49 14.25 -24.41
CA GLU A 226 -6.15 14.05 -24.97
C GLU A 226 -5.79 12.56 -25.00
N GLY A 227 -5.25 12.09 -26.12
CA GLY A 227 -4.97 10.68 -26.38
C GLY A 227 -6.07 9.96 -27.15
N ASP A 228 -7.28 10.52 -27.25
CA ASP A 228 -8.36 9.89 -28.02
C ASP A 228 -8.01 9.74 -29.49
N VAL A 229 -8.28 8.56 -30.06
CA VAL A 229 -8.03 8.25 -31.46
C VAL A 229 -9.31 8.41 -32.26
N ILE A 230 -9.34 9.35 -33.19
CA ILE A 230 -10.51 9.63 -34.03
C ILE A 230 -10.47 8.74 -35.27
N ARG A 231 -11.51 7.95 -35.49
CA ARG A 231 -11.62 7.01 -36.62
C ARG A 231 -12.65 7.44 -37.66
N GLU A 232 -13.75 8.04 -37.23
CA GLU A 232 -14.77 8.56 -38.15
C GLU A 232 -15.29 9.93 -37.68
N ALA A 233 -15.64 10.78 -38.64
CA ALA A 233 -16.36 12.03 -38.42
C ALA A 233 -17.58 12.08 -39.34
N ASN A 234 -18.77 12.24 -38.76
CA ASN A 234 -20.06 12.25 -39.44
C ASN A 234 -20.28 11.01 -40.35
N GLY A 235 -19.84 9.84 -39.89
CA GLY A 235 -19.93 8.58 -40.65
C GLY A 235 -18.88 8.43 -41.76
N VAL A 236 -17.96 9.39 -41.91
CA VAL A 236 -16.86 9.32 -42.87
C VAL A 236 -15.57 8.89 -42.16
N PRO A 237 -14.90 7.81 -42.59
CA PRO A 237 -13.62 7.39 -42.02
C PRO A 237 -12.52 8.44 -42.25
N VAL A 238 -11.69 8.65 -41.24
CA VAL A 238 -10.60 9.63 -41.26
C VAL A 238 -9.26 8.99 -40.87
N ASP A 239 -8.25 9.21 -41.70
CA ASP A 239 -6.89 8.66 -41.55
C ASP A 239 -5.78 9.73 -41.60
N ASN A 240 -6.13 10.97 -42.00
CA ASN A 240 -5.22 12.11 -42.08
C ASN A 240 -5.86 13.40 -41.51
N PRO A 241 -5.08 14.31 -40.89
CA PRO A 241 -5.60 15.52 -40.26
C PRO A 241 -6.31 16.46 -41.23
N GLN A 242 -5.86 16.52 -42.50
CA GLN A 242 -6.41 17.42 -43.52
C GLN A 242 -7.84 17.03 -43.91
N THR A 243 -8.15 15.73 -43.92
CA THR A 243 -9.49 15.21 -44.23
C THR A 243 -10.44 15.51 -43.08
N LEU A 244 -10.01 15.27 -41.84
CA LEU A 244 -10.79 15.62 -40.66
C LEU A 244 -11.05 17.13 -40.57
N GLN A 245 -10.04 17.97 -40.82
CA GLN A 245 -10.22 19.42 -40.81
C GLN A 245 -11.22 19.89 -41.88
N ARG A 246 -11.19 19.31 -43.09
CA ARG A 246 -12.17 19.64 -44.15
C ARG A 246 -13.59 19.23 -43.76
N LEU A 247 -13.76 18.04 -43.17
CA LEU A 247 -15.06 17.54 -42.72
C LEU A 247 -15.64 18.43 -41.60
N LEU A 248 -14.83 18.78 -40.61
CA LEU A 248 -15.26 19.60 -39.48
C LEU A 248 -15.48 21.07 -39.86
N ARG A 249 -14.67 21.63 -40.77
CA ARG A 249 -14.82 23.02 -41.22
C ARG A 249 -16.17 23.28 -41.90
N ASN A 250 -16.64 22.30 -42.67
CA ASN A 250 -17.91 22.39 -43.39
C ASN A 250 -19.11 21.87 -42.59
N ALA A 251 -18.88 21.25 -41.43
CA ALA A 251 -19.95 20.75 -40.58
C ALA A 251 -20.59 21.87 -39.75
N THR A 252 -21.93 21.87 -39.73
CA THR A 252 -22.79 22.74 -38.93
C THR A 252 -23.83 21.91 -38.18
N GLY A 253 -24.15 22.30 -36.95
CA GLY A 253 -25.09 21.54 -36.11
C GLY A 253 -24.42 20.38 -35.37
N THR A 254 -25.10 19.24 -35.27
CA THR A 254 -24.59 18.06 -34.54
C THR A 254 -23.49 17.36 -35.33
N VAL A 255 -22.28 17.35 -34.79
CA VAL A 255 -21.13 16.60 -35.27
C VAL A 255 -21.01 15.32 -34.47
N THR A 256 -20.88 14.19 -35.16
CA THR A 256 -20.69 12.87 -34.53
C THR A 256 -19.28 12.36 -34.82
N LEU A 257 -18.52 11.98 -33.79
CA LEU A 257 -17.22 11.33 -33.95
C LEU A 257 -17.28 9.90 -33.43
N LYS A 258 -16.75 8.94 -34.19
CA LYS A 258 -16.39 7.63 -33.65
C LYS A 258 -14.94 7.67 -33.23
N ILE A 259 -14.72 7.43 -31.94
CA ILE A 259 -13.41 7.44 -31.32
C ILE A 259 -13.11 6.08 -30.72
N ILE A 260 -11.84 5.69 -30.77
CA ILE A 260 -11.29 4.72 -29.83
C ILE A 260 -10.79 5.60 -28.68
N PRO A 261 -11.35 5.49 -27.47
CA PRO A 261 -10.80 6.17 -26.32
C PRO A 261 -9.32 5.85 -26.30
N GLY A 262 -8.49 6.90 -26.28
CA GLY A 262 -7.08 6.70 -26.05
C GLY A 262 -6.96 5.91 -24.76
N TYR A 263 -5.93 5.08 -24.62
CA TYR A 263 -5.57 4.57 -23.30
C TYR A 263 -5.16 5.77 -22.45
N GLN A 264 -6.16 6.50 -21.98
CA GLN A 264 -6.10 7.23 -20.77
C GLN A 264 -6.09 6.13 -19.70
N SER A 265 -4.87 5.70 -19.36
CA SER A 265 -4.47 6.17 -18.05
C SER A 265 -4.76 7.66 -18.07
N THR A 266 -5.91 8.11 -17.53
CA THR A 266 -5.99 9.46 -16.94
C THR A 266 -4.61 9.70 -16.41
N PRO A 267 -3.89 10.79 -16.75
CA PRO A 267 -2.53 10.94 -16.26
C PRO A 267 -2.59 10.51 -14.82
N LEU A 268 -1.95 9.39 -14.50
CA LEU A 268 -1.83 8.95 -13.14
C LEU A 268 -0.83 9.96 -12.59
N THR A 269 -1.19 11.24 -12.48
CA THR A 269 -1.30 11.78 -11.15
C THR A 269 -2.14 10.75 -10.43
N SER A 270 -1.47 9.72 -9.88
CA SER A 270 -2.07 8.80 -8.92
C SER A 270 -2.93 9.71 -8.06
N GLN A 271 -4.26 9.61 -8.18
CA GLN A 271 -5.12 10.49 -7.41
C GLN A 271 -4.89 10.02 -5.99
N LEU A 272 -3.97 10.70 -5.31
CA LEU A 272 -3.44 10.25 -4.05
C LEU A 272 -4.47 10.64 -3.00
N PHE A 273 -5.24 9.66 -2.54
CA PHE A 273 -6.14 9.84 -1.43
C PHE A 273 -5.44 9.38 -0.15
N LEU A 274 -5.39 10.27 0.83
CA LEU A 274 -4.80 9.99 2.13
C LEU A 274 -5.88 10.04 3.20
N ARG A 275 -5.95 9.02 4.04
CA ARG A 275 -6.69 9.06 5.31
C ARG A 275 -5.79 9.64 6.38
N ALA A 276 -6.23 10.70 7.05
CA ALA A 276 -5.47 11.35 8.12
C ALA A 276 -5.75 10.71 9.49
N TYR A 277 -4.72 10.46 10.30
CA TYR A 277 -4.87 9.87 11.65
C TYR A 277 -4.67 10.85 12.80
N PHE A 278 -4.80 12.14 12.51
CA PHE A 278 -4.77 13.20 13.49
C PHE A 278 -5.71 14.32 13.03
N SER A 279 -6.10 15.17 13.96
CA SER A 279 -6.88 16.36 13.65
C SER A 279 -5.95 17.55 13.45
N TYR A 280 -6.27 18.39 12.48
CA TYR A 280 -5.49 19.57 12.13
C TYR A 280 -6.37 20.83 12.14
N ASN A 281 -5.97 21.81 12.93
CA ASN A 281 -6.59 23.13 12.96
C ASN A 281 -5.56 24.21 12.58
N PRO A 282 -5.67 24.81 11.37
CA PRO A 282 -4.71 25.80 10.90
C PRO A 282 -4.74 27.10 11.71
N LYS A 283 -5.82 27.41 12.44
CA LYS A 283 -5.89 28.61 13.29
C LYS A 283 -4.89 28.55 14.45
N ASN A 284 -4.64 27.35 14.95
CA ASN A 284 -3.72 27.08 16.06
C ASN A 284 -2.28 26.87 15.60
N ASP A 285 -2.04 26.91 14.29
CA ASP A 285 -0.75 26.63 13.71
C ASP A 285 0.03 27.92 13.44
N ASN A 286 1.18 28.06 14.08
CA ASN A 286 2.06 29.22 13.88
C ASN A 286 3.11 28.98 12.79
N LEU A 287 3.22 27.76 12.26
CA LEU A 287 4.16 27.40 11.19
C LEU A 287 3.53 27.54 9.80
N ILE A 288 2.20 27.71 9.72
CA ILE A 288 1.51 27.84 8.44
C ILE A 288 1.80 29.20 7.80
N PRO A 289 2.13 29.25 6.50
CA PRO A 289 2.43 30.52 5.82
C PRO A 289 1.25 31.51 5.84
N CYS A 290 0.02 31.00 5.75
CA CYS A 290 -1.22 31.77 5.76
C CYS A 290 -2.33 30.93 6.38
N LYS A 291 -2.91 31.38 7.49
CA LYS A 291 -3.91 30.61 8.26
C LYS A 291 -5.19 30.39 7.46
N GLU A 292 -5.55 31.36 6.62
CA GLU A 292 -6.71 31.34 5.73
C GLU A 292 -6.55 30.34 4.59
N ALA A 293 -5.31 29.98 4.22
CA ALA A 293 -5.02 28.98 3.22
C ALA A 293 -5.00 27.55 3.77
N GLY A 294 -5.08 27.37 5.09
CA GLY A 294 -5.04 26.05 5.72
C GLY A 294 -6.33 25.26 5.55
N LEU A 295 -6.22 23.97 5.28
CA LEU A 295 -7.35 23.05 5.20
C LEU A 295 -7.54 22.36 6.57
N PRO A 296 -8.59 22.69 7.35
CA PRO A 296 -8.90 21.96 8.57
C PRO A 296 -9.42 20.55 8.26
N PHE A 297 -9.05 19.58 9.09
CA PHE A 297 -9.56 18.20 9.02
C PHE A 297 -9.53 17.51 10.38
N GLU A 298 -10.31 16.44 10.51
CA GLU A 298 -10.34 15.60 11.70
C GLU A 298 -9.68 14.25 11.43
N ALA A 299 -9.25 13.56 12.49
CA ALA A 299 -8.77 12.19 12.38
C ALA A 299 -9.86 11.29 11.75
N GLY A 300 -9.53 10.62 10.65
CA GLY A 300 -10.41 9.81 9.82
C GLY A 300 -10.81 10.47 8.50
N SER A 301 -10.59 11.78 8.33
CA SER A 301 -10.88 12.46 7.06
C SER A 301 -10.04 11.92 5.90
N VAL A 302 -10.68 11.75 4.74
CA VAL A 302 -10.01 11.37 3.48
C VAL A 302 -9.77 12.62 2.63
N LEU A 303 -8.50 12.83 2.30
CA LEU A 303 -7.98 14.02 1.64
C LEU A 303 -7.45 13.63 0.26
N GLN A 304 -7.88 14.33 -0.78
CA GLN A 304 -7.27 14.24 -2.10
C GLN A 304 -6.06 15.17 -2.15
N VAL A 305 -4.87 14.59 -2.24
CA VAL A 305 -3.62 15.34 -2.39
C VAL A 305 -3.43 15.71 -3.85
N LEU A 306 -3.25 17.01 -4.09
CA LEU A 306 -3.10 17.57 -5.43
C LEU A 306 -1.63 17.86 -5.75
N LYS A 307 -0.86 18.33 -4.75
CA LYS A 307 0.57 18.64 -4.90
C LYS A 307 1.34 18.34 -3.62
N GLN A 308 2.52 17.75 -3.78
CA GLN A 308 3.48 17.43 -2.72
C GLN A 308 4.86 18.10 -2.95
N GLU A 309 4.91 19.12 -3.80
CA GLU A 309 6.17 19.81 -4.18
C GLU A 309 6.87 20.45 -2.97
N ASP A 310 6.11 21.02 -2.03
CA ASP A 310 6.65 21.59 -0.81
C ASP A 310 6.83 20.49 0.27
N PRO A 311 8.04 20.34 0.84
CA PRO A 311 8.36 19.28 1.79
C PRO A 311 7.71 19.45 3.16
N HIS A 312 7.09 20.60 3.45
CA HIS A 312 6.43 20.91 4.72
C HIS A 312 4.92 21.05 4.55
N TRP A 313 4.44 21.57 3.43
CA TRP A 313 3.03 21.93 3.20
C TRP A 313 2.48 21.36 1.89
N TRP A 314 1.60 20.37 1.99
CA TRP A 314 0.96 19.80 0.82
C TRP A 314 -0.34 20.53 0.47
N GLN A 315 -0.67 20.57 -0.82
CA GLN A 315 -1.96 21.09 -1.27
C GLN A 315 -2.94 19.93 -1.41
N ALA A 316 -4.04 20.00 -0.67
CA ALA A 316 -5.07 18.97 -0.67
C ALA A 316 -6.46 19.59 -0.61
N ARG A 317 -7.47 18.75 -0.80
CA ARG A 317 -8.88 19.09 -0.56
C ARG A 317 -9.61 17.87 0.03
N HIS A 318 -10.76 18.11 0.66
CA HIS A 318 -11.62 17.01 1.11
C HIS A 318 -12.15 16.21 -0.07
N TYR A 319 -12.22 14.89 0.08
CA TYR A 319 -12.91 14.03 -0.88
C TYR A 319 -14.38 14.46 -1.03
N GLY A 320 -14.91 14.38 -2.24
CA GLY A 320 -16.31 14.74 -2.55
C GLY A 320 -16.62 16.24 -2.53
N HIS A 321 -15.66 17.11 -2.21
CA HIS A 321 -15.87 18.56 -2.14
C HIS A 321 -15.23 19.27 -3.34
N GLN A 322 -16.01 20.15 -3.99
CA GLN A 322 -15.51 21.03 -5.06
C GLN A 322 -14.80 22.29 -4.54
N GLN A 323 -14.50 22.35 -3.24
CA GLN A 323 -13.83 23.51 -2.65
C GLN A 323 -12.41 23.69 -3.19
N ARG A 324 -11.90 24.92 -3.05
CA ARG A 324 -10.53 25.29 -3.36
C ARG A 324 -9.56 24.44 -2.53
N ALA A 325 -8.43 24.06 -3.13
CA ALA A 325 -7.33 23.42 -2.42
C ALA A 325 -6.86 24.27 -1.24
N GLY A 326 -6.53 23.62 -0.13
CA GLY A 326 -5.90 24.23 1.03
C GLY A 326 -4.63 23.49 1.45
N LEU A 327 -3.88 24.11 2.36
CA LEU A 327 -2.62 23.59 2.86
C LEU A 327 -2.85 22.62 4.01
N ILE A 328 -2.22 21.45 3.91
CA ILE A 328 -2.13 20.46 4.99
C ILE A 328 -0.65 20.24 5.34
N PRO A 329 -0.33 19.91 6.61
CA PRO A 329 1.03 19.56 6.97
C PRO A 329 1.45 18.25 6.28
N SER A 330 2.64 18.24 5.70
CA SER A 330 3.28 17.03 5.17
C SER A 330 3.61 16.01 6.27
N VAL A 331 3.92 14.78 5.87
CA VAL A 331 4.48 13.74 6.76
C VAL A 331 5.72 14.28 7.50
N VAL A 332 6.68 14.86 6.78
CA VAL A 332 7.93 15.38 7.35
C VAL A 332 7.69 16.46 8.41
N LEU A 333 6.78 17.40 8.15
CA LEU A 333 6.45 18.46 9.10
C LEU A 333 5.80 17.88 10.37
N GLN A 334 4.93 16.90 10.21
CA GLN A 334 4.18 16.31 11.30
C GLN A 334 5.02 15.35 12.16
N GLU A 335 5.95 14.61 11.54
CA GLU A 335 6.97 13.82 12.24
C GLU A 335 7.84 14.73 13.12
N ARG A 336 8.33 15.84 12.56
CA ARG A 336 9.10 16.84 13.34
C ARG A 336 8.31 17.32 14.55
N ARG A 337 7.04 17.72 14.38
CA ARG A 337 6.19 18.17 15.51
C ARG A 337 6.09 17.13 16.61
N ARG A 338 5.88 15.86 16.26
CA ARG A 338 5.77 14.78 17.25
C ARG A 338 7.11 14.49 17.94
N ALA A 339 8.22 14.46 17.20
CA ALA A 339 9.54 14.29 17.79
C ALA A 339 9.87 15.41 18.79
N PHE A 340 9.54 16.67 18.45
CA PHE A 340 9.70 17.80 19.36
C PHE A 340 8.79 17.69 20.59
N ASN A 341 7.53 17.31 20.44
CA ASN A 341 6.59 17.14 21.55
C ASN A 341 6.97 15.97 22.49
N GLN A 342 7.47 14.86 21.95
CA GLN A 342 7.95 13.72 22.76
C GLN A 342 9.21 14.05 23.55
N SER A 343 10.04 14.96 23.04
CA SER A 343 11.27 15.43 23.70
C SER A 343 11.06 16.59 24.69
N ALA A 344 9.85 17.12 24.83
CA ALA A 344 9.55 18.28 25.67
C ALA A 344 9.02 17.86 27.06
N PRO A 345 9.68 18.24 28.17
CA PRO A 345 9.26 17.86 29.52
C PRO A 345 7.95 18.52 29.99
N HIS A 346 7.48 19.59 29.33
CA HIS A 346 6.17 20.21 29.59
C HIS A 346 5.55 20.80 28.31
N PRO A 347 4.27 20.50 27.98
CA PRO A 347 3.58 21.02 26.79
C PRO A 347 3.39 22.54 26.77
N GLU A 348 3.42 23.21 27.92
CA GLU A 348 3.11 24.65 28.04
C GLU A 348 4.34 25.58 27.88
N GLU A 349 5.57 25.04 27.93
CA GLU A 349 6.79 25.83 27.63
C GLU A 349 7.01 26.05 26.12
N LEU A 350 6.16 25.46 25.28
CA LEU A 350 6.32 25.37 23.82
C LEU A 350 6.15 26.69 23.06
N THR A 351 5.68 27.76 23.72
CA THR A 351 5.35 29.02 23.04
C THR A 351 6.52 30.01 22.93
N TYR A 352 7.57 29.88 23.74
CA TYR A 352 8.60 30.93 23.88
C TYR A 352 9.90 30.69 23.08
N LYS A 353 10.16 29.48 22.59
CA LYS A 353 11.44 29.16 21.92
C LYS A 353 11.45 29.35 20.40
N LEU A 354 10.30 29.62 19.78
CA LEU A 354 10.22 29.83 18.33
C LEU A 354 10.54 31.28 17.89
N VAL A 355 10.58 32.25 18.82
CA VAL A 355 10.69 33.69 18.49
C VAL A 355 12.09 34.27 18.75
N ALA A 356 12.99 33.57 19.43
CA ALA A 356 14.31 34.12 19.81
C ALA A 356 15.45 33.76 18.83
N CYS A 357 15.18 33.74 17.52
CA CYS A 357 16.23 33.66 16.50
C CYS A 357 16.39 34.99 15.76
N GLY A 358 16.66 36.04 16.52
CA GLY A 358 17.32 37.25 16.05
C GLY A 358 18.38 37.60 17.09
N LEU A 359 19.66 37.52 16.72
CA LEU A 359 20.80 38.04 17.49
C LEU A 359 21.24 37.24 18.75
N ALA A 360 21.63 35.98 18.59
CA ALA A 360 22.73 35.40 19.41
C ALA A 360 23.25 34.11 18.78
N ARG A 361 24.55 34.06 18.46
CA ARG A 361 25.27 32.80 18.22
C ARG A 361 25.22 31.95 19.50
N ARG A 362 24.25 31.04 19.61
CA ARG A 362 24.25 30.00 20.65
C ARG A 362 24.45 28.63 20.00
N ARG A 363 25.47 27.92 20.50
CA ARG A 363 25.84 26.56 20.06
C ARG A 363 24.61 25.66 20.13
N ARG A 364 24.28 25.00 19.02
CA ARG A 364 23.24 23.95 18.93
C ARG A 364 23.62 22.86 19.93
N LYS A 365 22.92 22.75 21.06
CA LYS A 365 22.99 21.54 21.89
C LYS A 365 22.30 20.43 21.09
N LYS A 366 23.08 19.46 20.59
CA LYS A 366 22.54 18.18 20.14
C LYS A 366 21.86 17.55 21.35
N VAL A 367 20.53 17.47 21.31
CA VAL A 367 19.78 16.64 22.26
C VAL A 367 20.01 15.20 21.78
N VAL A 368 20.94 14.50 22.41
CA VAL A 368 21.13 13.07 22.19
C VAL A 368 20.19 12.36 23.15
N ILE A 369 19.20 11.66 22.59
CA ILE A 369 18.30 10.81 23.37
C ILE A 369 19.04 9.49 23.59
N PRO A 370 19.33 9.08 24.83
CA PRO A 370 19.93 7.77 25.07
C PRO A 370 18.91 6.70 24.71
N PHE A 371 19.19 5.95 23.65
CA PHE A 371 18.44 4.74 23.29
C PHE A 371 18.79 3.64 24.30
N ARG A 372 17.79 3.12 25.01
CA ARG A 372 17.94 1.91 25.83
C ARG A 372 17.35 0.74 25.06
N ALA A 373 18.12 -0.33 24.89
CA ALA A 373 17.68 -1.52 24.15
C ALA A 373 16.36 -2.12 24.67
N ARG A 374 16.07 -1.98 25.98
CA ARG A 374 14.80 -2.40 26.61
C ARG A 374 13.56 -1.65 26.12
N ASP A 375 13.73 -0.49 25.51
CA ASP A 375 12.62 0.32 24.99
C ASP A 375 12.43 0.07 23.47
N ALA A 376 13.22 -0.83 22.86
CA ALA A 376 13.17 -1.12 21.42
C ALA A 376 11.79 -1.61 20.97
N GLU A 377 11.19 -2.58 21.67
CA GLU A 377 9.84 -3.10 21.35
C GLU A 377 8.73 -2.02 21.49
N GLU A 378 8.91 -1.04 22.39
CA GLU A 378 7.96 0.05 22.60
C GLU A 378 8.05 1.13 21.51
N TYR A 379 9.19 1.21 20.82
CA TYR A 379 9.41 2.08 19.66
C TYR A 379 9.10 1.37 18.34
N GLU A 380 9.40 0.08 18.21
CA GLU A 380 9.15 -0.74 17.03
C GLU A 380 7.65 -0.90 16.74
N ASN A 381 6.80 -0.89 17.78
CA ASN A 381 5.34 -0.91 17.66
C ASN A 381 4.70 0.48 17.41
N LYS A 382 5.49 1.56 17.33
CA LYS A 382 4.99 2.92 17.04
C LYS A 382 5.41 3.37 15.65
N ASP A 383 5.10 2.58 14.64
CA ASP A 383 5.03 3.10 13.27
C ASP A 383 4.10 4.32 13.29
N LEU A 384 4.69 5.50 13.09
CA LEU A 384 4.02 6.78 13.16
C LEU A 384 3.16 6.95 11.90
N VAL A 385 2.03 6.24 11.85
CA VAL A 385 1.10 6.37 10.73
C VAL A 385 0.34 7.69 10.88
N ILE A 386 0.82 8.71 10.17
CA ILE A 386 0.23 10.06 10.14
C ILE A 386 -0.87 10.13 9.08
N TYR A 387 -0.53 9.62 7.89
CA TYR A 387 -1.41 9.46 6.75
C TYR A 387 -1.30 8.02 6.25
N GLU A 388 -2.41 7.43 5.82
CA GLU A 388 -2.42 6.17 5.07
C GLU A 388 -2.99 6.42 3.68
N GLU A 389 -2.30 5.93 2.66
CA GLU A 389 -2.82 5.94 1.30
C GLU A 389 -4.01 4.99 1.20
N VAL A 390 -5.13 5.51 0.67
CA VAL A 390 -6.38 4.78 0.54
C VAL A 390 -6.89 4.82 -0.90
N ALA A 391 -7.56 3.74 -1.30
CA ALA A 391 -8.26 3.63 -2.55
C ALA A 391 -9.75 3.41 -2.29
N LEU A 392 -10.59 4.02 -3.13
CA LEU A 392 -12.03 3.83 -3.08
C LEU A 392 -12.41 2.66 -3.97
N ILE A 393 -13.01 1.63 -3.39
CA ILE A 393 -13.50 0.46 -4.10
C ILE A 393 -15.01 0.35 -3.99
N SER A 394 -15.66 -0.28 -4.97
CA SER A 394 -17.10 -0.54 -4.93
C SER A 394 -17.49 -1.35 -3.68
N GLY A 395 -18.76 -1.24 -3.29
CA GLY A 395 -19.29 -2.03 -2.18
C GLY A 395 -19.06 -3.53 -2.38
N PHE A 396 -18.61 -4.19 -1.33
CA PHE A 396 -18.28 -5.61 -1.30
C PHE A 396 -18.35 -6.15 0.13
N GLN A 397 -18.52 -7.46 0.25
CA GLN A 397 -18.48 -8.13 1.54
C GLN A 397 -17.03 -8.28 2.02
N ARG A 398 -16.74 -7.74 3.20
CA ARG A 398 -15.45 -7.94 3.87
C ARG A 398 -15.28 -9.42 4.24
N PRO A 399 -14.12 -10.03 3.94
CA PRO A 399 -13.88 -11.42 4.32
C PRO A 399 -13.74 -11.58 5.84
N VAL A 400 -13.21 -10.57 6.54
CA VAL A 400 -13.05 -10.60 8.00
C VAL A 400 -13.63 -9.35 8.67
N ILE A 401 -14.40 -9.54 9.74
CA ILE A 401 -14.81 -8.47 10.67
C ILE A 401 -14.16 -8.73 12.01
N CYS A 402 -13.38 -7.78 12.50
CA CYS A 402 -12.71 -7.87 13.80
C CYS A 402 -13.51 -7.09 14.85
N LEU A 403 -13.97 -7.78 15.90
CA LEU A 403 -14.60 -7.17 17.07
C LEU A 403 -13.54 -6.99 18.17
N VAL A 404 -13.08 -5.76 18.34
CA VAL A 404 -12.07 -5.37 19.34
C VAL A 404 -12.69 -4.52 20.44
N GLY A 405 -12.12 -4.58 21.64
CA GLY A 405 -12.68 -3.89 22.80
C GLY A 405 -12.08 -4.40 24.10
N ALA A 406 -12.27 -3.65 25.18
CA ALA A 406 -11.82 -4.05 26.51
C ALA A 406 -12.58 -5.30 27.00
N ASP A 407 -12.04 -5.97 28.01
CA ASP A 407 -12.69 -7.14 28.59
C ASP A 407 -14.02 -6.78 29.25
N GLY A 408 -15.07 -7.54 28.91
CA GLY A 408 -16.41 -7.36 29.45
C GLY A 408 -17.32 -6.39 28.68
N VAL A 409 -16.88 -5.81 27.55
CA VAL A 409 -17.74 -4.91 26.73
C VAL A 409 -18.78 -5.64 25.85
N GLY A 410 -18.83 -6.98 25.88
CA GLY A 410 -19.83 -7.76 25.16
C GLY A 410 -19.43 -8.24 23.76
N ARG A 411 -18.13 -8.30 23.44
CA ARG A 411 -17.59 -8.86 22.16
C ARG A 411 -18.19 -10.22 21.79
N ARG A 412 -18.17 -11.19 22.72
CA ARG A 412 -18.72 -12.55 22.51
C ARG A 412 -20.23 -12.53 22.24
N SER A 413 -20.97 -11.71 22.99
CA SER A 413 -22.41 -11.57 22.83
C SER A 413 -22.78 -10.97 21.46
N MET A 414 -22.08 -9.91 21.05
CA MET A 414 -22.27 -9.28 19.73
C MET A 414 -21.98 -10.27 18.60
N ARG A 415 -20.86 -11.01 18.69
CA ARG A 415 -20.52 -12.09 17.74
C ARG A 415 -21.64 -13.12 17.64
N ARG A 416 -22.12 -13.63 18.79
CA ARG A 416 -23.18 -14.66 18.83
C ARG A 416 -24.49 -14.17 18.19
N MET A 417 -24.86 -12.91 18.43
CA MET A 417 -26.05 -12.30 17.82
C MET A 417 -25.93 -12.21 16.29
N LEU A 418 -24.76 -11.81 15.77
CA LEU A 418 -24.51 -11.76 14.32
C LEU A 418 -24.57 -13.14 13.66
N VAL A 419 -23.94 -14.15 14.26
CA VAL A 419 -24.00 -15.53 13.73
C VAL A 419 -25.45 -16.04 13.73
N ARG A 420 -26.18 -15.82 14.82
CA ARG A 420 -27.58 -16.27 14.94
C ARG A 420 -28.51 -15.55 13.97
N SER A 421 -28.23 -14.28 13.64
CA SER A 421 -29.08 -13.52 12.71
C SER A 421 -28.90 -13.97 11.26
N ASN A 422 -27.69 -14.37 10.86
CA ASN A 422 -27.44 -14.88 9.52
C ASN A 422 -26.28 -15.90 9.49
N PRO A 423 -26.54 -17.19 9.76
CA PRO A 423 -25.50 -18.23 9.82
C PRO A 423 -24.90 -18.58 8.45
N GLU A 424 -25.62 -18.29 7.36
CA GLU A 424 -25.13 -18.47 5.99
C GLU A 424 -24.14 -17.36 5.58
N ARG A 425 -24.24 -16.18 6.18
CA ARG A 425 -23.33 -15.06 5.91
C ARG A 425 -22.11 -15.08 6.81
N TYR A 426 -22.28 -15.45 8.07
CA TYR A 426 -21.25 -15.30 9.09
C TYR A 426 -20.72 -16.65 9.58
N GLY A 427 -19.40 -16.74 9.75
CA GLY A 427 -18.74 -17.86 10.41
C GLY A 427 -17.80 -17.38 11.50
N VAL A 428 -17.44 -18.26 12.43
CA VAL A 428 -16.46 -18.01 13.49
C VAL A 428 -15.27 -18.95 13.26
N PRO A 429 -14.02 -18.49 13.38
CA PRO A 429 -12.88 -19.37 13.20
C PRO A 429 -12.81 -20.36 14.36
N VAL A 430 -12.41 -21.59 14.04
CA VAL A 430 -12.18 -22.63 15.04
C VAL A 430 -10.97 -22.26 15.89
N LEU A 431 -11.15 -22.31 17.21
CA LEU A 431 -10.10 -22.01 18.19
C LEU A 431 -9.37 -23.30 18.57
N HIS A 432 -8.09 -23.19 18.92
CA HIS A 432 -7.28 -24.33 19.34
C HIS A 432 -6.91 -24.19 20.80
N THR A 433 -6.90 -25.30 21.53
CA THR A 433 -6.50 -25.32 22.94
C THR A 433 -5.81 -26.63 23.32
N THR A 434 -5.01 -26.61 24.38
CA THR A 434 -4.53 -27.84 25.05
C THR A 434 -5.39 -28.25 26.23
N LYS A 435 -6.44 -27.48 26.57
CA LYS A 435 -7.38 -27.84 27.63
C LYS A 435 -8.35 -28.91 27.12
N GLU A 436 -8.45 -30.02 27.83
CA GLU A 436 -9.52 -31.01 27.56
C GLU A 436 -10.87 -30.45 28.02
N PRO A 437 -11.97 -30.70 27.28
CA PRO A 437 -13.29 -30.22 27.65
C PRO A 437 -13.75 -30.89 28.95
N ASP A 438 -14.19 -30.07 29.90
CA ASP A 438 -14.77 -30.57 31.14
C ASP A 438 -16.15 -31.19 30.84
N PRO A 439 -16.47 -32.40 31.36
CA PRO A 439 -17.73 -33.09 31.05
C PRO A 439 -18.97 -32.33 31.56
N ASP A 440 -18.79 -31.39 32.49
CA ASP A 440 -19.84 -30.55 33.07
C ASP A 440 -19.85 -29.11 32.49
N GLU A 441 -18.94 -28.77 31.57
CA GLU A 441 -18.82 -27.43 30.98
C GLU A 441 -19.53 -27.37 29.62
N GLU A 442 -20.75 -26.82 29.59
CA GLU A 442 -21.41 -26.40 28.34
C GLU A 442 -20.72 -25.14 27.79
N ASP A 443 -19.51 -25.26 27.23
CA ASP A 443 -18.92 -24.13 26.49
C ASP A 443 -19.51 -24.08 25.07
N ASP A 444 -20.21 -23.00 24.75
CA ASP A 444 -20.74 -22.72 23.40
C ASP A 444 -19.63 -22.51 22.33
N THR A 445 -18.36 -22.68 22.68
CA THR A 445 -17.23 -22.42 21.79
C THR A 445 -16.59 -23.74 21.39
N GLU A 446 -16.67 -24.09 20.12
CA GLU A 446 -15.98 -25.26 19.58
C GLU A 446 -14.47 -25.01 19.59
N PHE A 447 -13.76 -25.75 20.45
CA PHE A 447 -12.31 -25.82 20.46
C PHE A 447 -11.84 -27.12 19.81
N VAL A 448 -10.74 -27.02 19.07
CA VAL A 448 -9.95 -28.16 18.64
C VAL A 448 -8.84 -28.37 19.65
N ILE A 449 -8.79 -29.58 20.21
CA ILE A 449 -7.76 -29.97 21.17
C ILE A 449 -6.50 -30.31 20.39
N ASP A 450 -5.42 -29.59 20.68
CA ASP A 450 -4.06 -29.85 20.16
C ASP A 450 -3.12 -30.17 21.34
N THR A 451 -1.94 -30.73 21.03
CA THR A 451 -0.90 -30.97 22.05
C THR A 451 -0.08 -29.69 22.30
N HIS A 452 0.48 -29.56 23.51
CA HIS A 452 1.40 -28.47 23.86
C HIS A 452 2.54 -28.33 22.85
N GLU A 453 3.21 -29.44 22.51
CA GLU A 453 4.34 -29.45 21.55
C GLU A 453 3.91 -29.00 20.14
N ASN A 454 2.73 -29.41 19.66
CA ASN A 454 2.23 -28.97 18.37
C ASN A 454 1.89 -27.48 18.39
N MET A 455 1.23 -26.98 19.44
CA MET A 455 0.87 -25.57 19.52
C MET A 455 2.11 -24.66 19.63
N GLU A 456 3.13 -25.05 20.39
CA GLU A 456 4.40 -24.32 20.46
C GLU A 456 5.11 -24.30 19.10
N ASN A 457 5.18 -25.45 18.42
CA ASN A 457 5.76 -25.53 17.10
C ASN A 457 4.98 -24.69 16.07
N ASP A 458 3.64 -24.66 16.15
CA ASP A 458 2.80 -23.82 15.32
C ASP A 458 3.04 -22.32 15.57
N ASP A 459 3.24 -21.91 16.83
CA ASP A 459 3.56 -20.53 17.22
C ASP A 459 4.94 -20.09 16.71
N LEU A 460 5.96 -20.94 16.85
CA LEU A 460 7.31 -20.71 16.30
C LEU A 460 7.30 -20.46 14.79
N HIS A 461 6.36 -21.07 14.07
CA HIS A 461 6.19 -20.89 12.62
C HIS A 461 5.22 -19.77 12.25
N ASN A 462 4.85 -18.89 13.18
CA ASN A 462 3.93 -17.75 12.99
C ASN A 462 2.57 -18.15 12.40
N ARG A 463 2.04 -19.33 12.75
CA ARG A 463 0.74 -19.81 12.26
C ARG A 463 -0.45 -19.25 13.04
N TYR A 464 -0.20 -18.68 14.21
CA TYR A 464 -1.22 -18.06 15.05
C TYR A 464 -1.33 -16.56 14.81
N LEU A 465 -2.58 -16.09 14.75
CA LEU A 465 -2.87 -14.67 14.89
C LEU A 465 -2.67 -14.24 16.36
N GLU A 466 -3.26 -15.01 17.26
CA GLU A 466 -3.15 -14.88 18.71
C GLU A 466 -2.82 -16.23 19.30
N PHE A 467 -1.85 -16.24 20.20
CA PHE A 467 -1.42 -17.38 20.98
C PHE A 467 -1.17 -16.89 22.41
N GLY A 468 -1.63 -17.66 23.38
CA GLY A 468 -1.47 -17.30 24.79
C GLY A 468 -1.69 -18.47 25.71
N GLU A 469 -1.23 -18.31 26.94
CA GLU A 469 -1.38 -19.28 28.02
C GLU A 469 -2.36 -18.77 29.07
N TYR A 470 -3.27 -19.64 29.50
CA TYR A 470 -4.18 -19.36 30.60
C TYR A 470 -4.35 -20.63 31.44
N GLU A 471 -4.10 -20.50 32.76
CA GLU A 471 -4.19 -21.62 33.72
C GLU A 471 -3.38 -22.87 33.33
N GLY A 472 -2.21 -22.68 32.69
CA GLY A 472 -1.33 -23.79 32.26
C GLY A 472 -1.75 -24.47 30.95
N HIS A 473 -2.79 -23.96 30.27
CA HIS A 473 -3.23 -24.44 28.97
C HIS A 473 -3.00 -23.37 27.91
N TYR A 474 -2.66 -23.80 26.69
CA TYR A 474 -2.53 -22.90 25.55
C TYR A 474 -3.86 -22.70 24.87
N TYR A 475 -4.04 -21.51 24.32
CA TYR A 475 -5.17 -21.11 23.52
C TYR A 475 -4.66 -20.31 22.32
N GLY A 476 -5.20 -20.59 21.14
CA GLY A 476 -4.78 -19.87 19.94
C GLY A 476 -5.81 -19.83 18.83
N THR A 477 -5.75 -18.76 18.05
CA THR A 477 -6.51 -18.61 16.79
C THR A 477 -5.55 -18.72 15.61
N LYS A 478 -5.60 -19.82 14.88
CA LYS A 478 -4.76 -20.02 13.68
C LYS A 478 -5.24 -19.13 12.53
N LEU A 479 -4.30 -18.66 11.72
CA LEU A 479 -4.62 -17.93 10.48
C LEU A 479 -5.38 -18.83 9.49
N ASP A 480 -5.06 -20.13 9.47
CA ASP A 480 -5.76 -21.11 8.62
C ASP A 480 -7.23 -21.30 9.00
N SER A 481 -7.57 -21.21 10.29
CA SER A 481 -8.97 -21.22 10.74
C SER A 481 -9.77 -20.06 10.13
N ILE A 482 -9.13 -18.90 9.99
CA ILE A 482 -9.75 -17.71 9.37
C ILE A 482 -9.91 -17.94 7.87
N ARG A 483 -8.87 -18.44 7.20
CA ARG A 483 -8.90 -18.80 5.77
C ARG A 483 -10.00 -19.80 5.45
N GLN A 484 -10.21 -20.81 6.31
CA GLN A 484 -11.25 -21.81 6.13
C GLN A 484 -12.66 -21.20 6.13
N VAL A 485 -12.93 -20.27 7.04
CA VAL A 485 -14.22 -19.57 7.08
C VAL A 485 -14.41 -18.72 5.83
N VAL A 486 -13.40 -17.94 5.45
CA VAL A 486 -13.43 -17.10 4.25
C VAL A 486 -13.61 -17.94 2.98
N GLY A 487 -12.89 -19.06 2.88
CA GLY A 487 -12.97 -20.01 1.76
C GLY A 487 -14.34 -20.70 1.63
N SER A 488 -15.12 -20.78 2.72
CA SER A 488 -16.51 -21.25 2.68
C SER A 488 -17.50 -20.23 2.10
N GLY A 489 -17.04 -19.04 1.69
CA GLY A 489 -17.87 -17.94 1.19
C GLY A 489 -18.52 -17.10 2.29
N ARG A 490 -18.18 -17.35 3.56
CA ARG A 490 -18.71 -16.64 4.72
C ARG A 490 -17.76 -15.55 5.20
N THR A 491 -18.31 -14.50 5.80
CA THR A 491 -17.53 -13.50 6.53
C THR A 491 -17.10 -14.06 7.88
N CYS A 492 -15.80 -14.07 8.13
CA CYS A 492 -15.23 -14.49 9.41
C CYS A 492 -15.41 -13.40 10.47
N LEU A 493 -16.18 -13.70 11.52
CA LEU A 493 -16.34 -12.88 12.70
C LEU A 493 -15.26 -13.24 13.73
N LEU A 494 -14.23 -12.41 13.80
CA LEU A 494 -13.10 -12.60 14.68
C LEU A 494 -13.24 -11.73 15.93
N THR A 495 -13.13 -12.34 17.11
CA THR A 495 -12.97 -11.64 18.39
C THR A 495 -11.53 -11.76 18.83
N CYS A 496 -10.77 -10.67 18.73
CA CYS A 496 -9.35 -10.64 19.07
C CYS A 496 -9.01 -9.46 19.99
N THR A 497 -7.79 -9.45 20.51
CA THR A 497 -7.20 -8.26 21.12
C THR A 497 -6.82 -7.24 20.06
N VAL A 498 -6.60 -5.99 20.47
CA VAL A 498 -6.19 -4.93 19.54
C VAL A 498 -4.76 -5.16 18.99
N GLN A 499 -3.92 -5.89 19.73
CA GLN A 499 -2.55 -6.21 19.32
C GLN A 499 -2.49 -7.18 18.13
N ALA A 500 -3.56 -7.94 17.89
CA ALA A 500 -3.67 -8.82 16.72
C ALA A 500 -3.96 -8.06 15.42
N ILE A 501 -4.52 -6.83 15.51
CA ILE A 501 -4.98 -6.10 14.34
C ILE A 501 -3.86 -5.81 13.33
N PRO A 502 -2.67 -5.33 13.71
CA PRO A 502 -1.57 -5.13 12.76
C PRO A 502 -1.22 -6.40 11.97
N LYS A 503 -1.26 -7.59 12.60
CA LYS A 503 -0.94 -8.87 11.95
C LYS A 503 -1.96 -9.25 10.86
N ILE A 504 -3.26 -9.02 11.12
CA ILE A 504 -4.33 -9.37 10.18
C ILE A 504 -4.66 -8.25 9.17
N ARG A 505 -4.11 -7.04 9.35
CA ARG A 505 -4.38 -5.86 8.50
C ARG A 505 -3.60 -5.88 7.17
N ASN A 506 -3.91 -6.84 6.31
CA ASN A 506 -3.25 -7.04 5.01
C ASN A 506 -4.26 -7.29 3.85
N SER A 507 -3.75 -7.45 2.63
CA SER A 507 -4.55 -7.69 1.41
C SER A 507 -5.30 -9.01 1.43
N GLU A 508 -4.80 -10.01 2.17
CA GLU A 508 -5.41 -11.33 2.26
C GLU A 508 -6.72 -11.29 3.07
N PHE A 509 -6.69 -10.67 4.25
CA PHE A 509 -7.83 -10.69 5.18
C PHE A 509 -8.69 -9.43 5.14
N MET A 510 -8.20 -8.33 4.54
CA MET A 510 -8.88 -7.04 4.40
C MET A 510 -9.87 -6.70 5.53
N PRO A 511 -9.43 -6.73 6.81
CA PRO A 511 -10.33 -6.74 7.95
C PRO A 511 -11.07 -5.40 8.08
N TYR A 512 -12.34 -5.48 8.50
CA TYR A 512 -13.09 -4.32 8.96
C TYR A 512 -13.13 -4.33 10.49
N VAL A 513 -12.51 -3.32 11.10
CA VAL A 513 -12.22 -3.32 12.54
C VAL A 513 -13.28 -2.50 13.28
N VAL A 514 -14.09 -3.18 14.06
CA VAL A 514 -15.16 -2.60 14.88
C VAL A 514 -14.72 -2.57 16.33
N PHE A 515 -14.58 -1.37 16.88
CA PHE A 515 -14.26 -1.15 18.28
C PHE A 515 -15.51 -0.98 19.12
N LEU A 516 -15.64 -1.85 20.11
CA LEU A 516 -16.68 -1.83 21.14
C LEU A 516 -16.17 -1.04 22.34
N ALA A 517 -16.50 0.24 22.37
CA ALA A 517 -16.10 1.17 23.41
C ALA A 517 -16.92 0.95 24.69
N ALA A 518 -16.25 0.87 25.84
CA ALA A 518 -16.91 0.76 27.13
C ALA A 518 -17.71 2.03 27.46
N PRO A 519 -18.97 1.92 27.94
CA PRO A 519 -19.73 3.07 28.39
C PRO A 519 -19.25 3.54 29.78
N SER A 520 -19.95 4.49 30.38
CA SER A 520 -19.61 4.96 31.73
C SER A 520 -19.70 3.83 32.76
N VAL A 521 -18.94 3.95 33.86
CA VAL A 521 -18.97 2.96 34.96
C VAL A 521 -20.38 2.77 35.51
N SER A 522 -21.15 3.85 35.67
CA SER A 522 -22.54 3.80 36.12
C SER A 522 -23.44 3.04 35.15
N CYS A 523 -23.26 3.25 33.84
CA CYS A 523 -23.99 2.52 32.81
C CYS A 523 -23.64 1.02 32.84
N MET A 524 -22.36 0.66 32.87
CA MET A 524 -21.95 -0.75 32.94
C MET A 524 -22.49 -1.45 34.19
N LYS A 525 -22.50 -0.77 35.35
CA LYS A 525 -23.10 -1.30 36.58
C LYS A 525 -24.60 -1.56 36.42
N ALA A 526 -25.34 -0.59 35.91
CA ALA A 526 -26.79 -0.75 35.69
C ALA A 526 -27.10 -1.89 34.71
N MET A 527 -26.32 -2.02 33.64
CA MET A 527 -26.44 -3.14 32.69
C MET A 527 -26.12 -4.49 33.36
N TYR A 528 -25.12 -4.52 34.24
CA TYR A 528 -24.75 -5.73 34.98
C TYR A 528 -25.82 -6.15 35.98
N GLU A 529 -26.34 -5.20 36.76
CA GLU A 529 -27.44 -5.40 37.71
C GLU A 529 -28.70 -5.91 37.00
N TYR A 530 -29.01 -5.33 35.83
CA TYR A 530 -30.08 -5.82 34.97
C TYR A 530 -29.82 -7.27 34.51
N GLY A 531 -28.62 -7.58 34.03
CA GLY A 531 -28.23 -8.94 33.64
C GLY A 531 -28.34 -9.95 34.79
N MET A 532 -27.99 -9.55 36.01
CA MET A 532 -28.20 -10.36 37.22
C MET A 532 -29.68 -10.59 37.51
N SER A 533 -30.52 -9.54 37.41
CA SER A 533 -31.97 -9.65 37.62
C SER A 533 -32.64 -10.60 36.62
N MET A 534 -32.09 -10.69 35.40
CA MET A 534 -32.54 -11.58 34.33
C MET A 534 -31.86 -12.95 34.35
N ARG A 535 -31.02 -13.23 35.37
CA ARG A 535 -30.24 -14.47 35.53
C ARG A 535 -29.34 -14.81 34.33
N PHE A 536 -28.84 -13.78 33.63
CA PHE A 536 -27.82 -13.96 32.58
C PHE A 536 -26.41 -14.07 33.15
N THR A 537 -26.18 -13.67 34.41
CA THR A 537 -24.88 -13.80 35.11
C THR A 537 -25.08 -13.93 36.61
N ASP A 538 -24.41 -14.89 37.24
CA ASP A 538 -24.49 -15.13 38.69
C ASP A 538 -23.24 -14.67 39.47
N LYS A 539 -22.14 -14.35 38.77
CA LYS A 539 -20.90 -13.87 39.40
C LYS A 539 -21.06 -12.41 39.81
N TRP A 540 -20.47 -11.99 40.93
CA TRP A 540 -20.47 -10.57 41.33
C TRP A 540 -19.22 -9.86 40.77
N LYS A 541 -19.39 -8.71 40.11
CA LYS A 541 -18.26 -7.88 39.66
C LYS A 541 -18.08 -6.70 40.61
N ARG A 542 -16.83 -6.47 41.05
CA ARG A 542 -16.46 -5.30 41.84
C ARG A 542 -16.44 -4.05 40.96
N ASP A 543 -16.73 -2.90 41.57
CA ASP A 543 -16.62 -1.56 40.97
C ASP A 543 -15.29 -1.31 40.25
N GLU A 544 -14.20 -1.80 40.85
CA GLU A 544 -12.85 -1.71 40.31
C GLU A 544 -12.70 -2.37 38.93
N ASN A 545 -13.42 -3.46 38.68
CA ASN A 545 -13.39 -4.13 37.39
C ASN A 545 -13.98 -3.24 36.29
N PHE A 546 -15.07 -2.53 36.58
CA PHE A 546 -15.68 -1.60 35.62
C PHE A 546 -14.78 -0.39 35.35
N ARG A 547 -14.06 0.11 36.36
CA ARG A 547 -13.05 1.16 36.15
C ARG A 547 -11.93 0.69 35.24
N ARG A 548 -11.39 -0.51 35.48
CA ARG A 548 -10.33 -1.11 34.64
C ARG A 548 -10.80 -1.29 33.19
N THR A 549 -12.02 -1.78 32.97
CA THR A 549 -12.59 -1.90 31.61
C THR A 549 -12.67 -0.54 30.92
N LEU A 550 -13.13 0.51 31.62
CA LEU A 550 -13.21 1.85 31.05
C LEU A 550 -11.83 2.45 30.74
N GLU A 551 -10.87 2.29 31.64
CA GLU A 551 -9.50 2.78 31.45
C GLU A 551 -8.80 2.04 30.30
N ALA A 552 -8.95 0.72 30.22
CA ALA A 552 -8.45 -0.08 29.10
C ALA A 552 -9.11 0.33 27.77
N SER A 553 -10.44 0.55 27.76
CA SER A 553 -11.15 1.01 26.56
C SER A 553 -10.63 2.36 26.07
N LYS A 554 -10.41 3.32 26.98
CA LYS A 554 -9.85 4.64 26.62
C LYS A 554 -8.42 4.50 26.07
N SER A 555 -7.60 3.65 26.69
CA SER A 555 -6.23 3.38 26.22
C SER A 555 -6.22 2.78 24.82
N ILE A 556 -7.10 1.82 24.54
CA ILE A 556 -7.24 1.20 23.21
C ILE A 556 -7.63 2.26 22.18
N GLU A 557 -8.66 3.06 22.47
CA GLU A 557 -9.11 4.11 21.54
C GLU A 557 -7.99 5.13 21.28
N GLN A 558 -7.26 5.58 22.30
CA GLN A 558 -6.19 6.57 22.13
C GLN A 558 -5.02 6.05 21.31
N ASN A 559 -4.57 4.82 21.57
CA ASN A 559 -3.36 4.27 20.97
C ASN A 559 -3.61 3.66 19.58
N TYR A 560 -4.79 3.10 19.36
CA TYR A 560 -5.09 2.30 18.16
C TYR A 560 -6.18 2.90 17.28
N ARG A 561 -6.64 4.14 17.52
CA ARG A 561 -7.69 4.80 16.72
C ARG A 561 -7.50 4.67 15.20
N HIS A 562 -6.24 4.74 14.76
CA HIS A 562 -5.86 4.68 13.36
C HIS A 562 -6.13 3.32 12.69
N LEU A 563 -6.30 2.26 13.47
CA LEU A 563 -6.62 0.92 12.97
C LEU A 563 -8.12 0.62 12.98
N LEU A 564 -8.95 1.51 13.54
CA LEU A 564 -10.38 1.28 13.74
C LEU A 564 -11.19 1.88 12.58
N ASP A 565 -12.15 1.12 12.06
CA ASP A 565 -13.05 1.59 11.00
C ASP A 565 -14.40 2.06 11.56
N LEU A 566 -14.86 1.47 12.66
CA LEU A 566 -16.11 1.83 13.35
C LEU A 566 -15.94 1.79 14.87
N ILE A 567 -16.52 2.76 15.57
CA ILE A 567 -16.56 2.81 17.04
C ILE A 567 -18.01 2.78 17.50
N LEU A 568 -18.36 1.82 18.35
CA LEU A 568 -19.70 1.67 18.94
C LEU A 568 -19.61 1.77 20.46
N LEU A 569 -20.36 2.73 21.03
CA LEU A 569 -20.50 2.86 22.48
C LEU A 569 -21.44 1.77 23.01
N CYS A 570 -20.93 0.86 23.83
CA CYS A 570 -21.63 -0.34 24.27
C CYS A 570 -22.60 -0.09 25.44
N ASP A 571 -23.54 0.84 25.27
CA ASP A 571 -24.57 1.22 26.26
C ASP A 571 -25.84 0.35 26.19
N ASN A 572 -26.22 -0.14 25.01
CA ASN A 572 -27.33 -1.07 24.81
C ASN A 572 -26.97 -2.10 23.72
N ILE A 573 -27.08 -3.40 24.04
CA ILE A 573 -26.61 -4.45 23.13
C ILE A 573 -27.48 -4.59 21.86
N GLU A 574 -28.81 -4.45 21.97
CA GLU A 574 -29.74 -4.58 20.84
C GLU A 574 -29.58 -3.40 19.88
N ALA A 575 -29.54 -2.17 20.41
CA ALA A 575 -29.34 -0.98 19.60
C ALA A 575 -27.98 -0.99 18.90
N ASN A 576 -26.93 -1.48 19.56
CA ASN A 576 -25.62 -1.62 18.94
C ASN A 576 -25.57 -2.75 17.92
N PHE A 577 -26.31 -3.83 18.11
CA PHE A 577 -26.47 -4.89 17.12
C PHE A 577 -27.14 -4.36 15.84
N GLU A 578 -28.20 -3.56 15.96
CA GLU A 578 -28.87 -2.95 14.81
C GLU A 578 -27.93 -1.96 14.08
N ARG A 579 -27.23 -1.10 14.82
CA ARG A 579 -26.23 -0.17 14.25
C ARG A 579 -25.12 -0.91 13.51
N LEU A 580 -24.59 -1.98 14.11
CA LEU A 580 -23.55 -2.80 13.49
C LEU A 580 -24.07 -3.52 12.25
N SER A 581 -25.25 -4.11 12.33
CA SER A 581 -25.88 -4.81 11.20
C SER A 581 -26.12 -3.87 10.01
N HIS A 582 -26.58 -2.64 10.28
CA HIS A 582 -26.73 -1.61 9.26
C HIS A 582 -25.39 -1.26 8.62
N ALA A 583 -24.36 -0.97 9.43
CA ALA A 583 -23.03 -0.65 8.93
C ALA A 583 -22.45 -1.80 8.07
N LEU A 584 -22.61 -3.06 8.49
CA LEU A 584 -22.15 -4.22 7.73
C LEU A 584 -22.95 -4.44 6.43
N ASN A 585 -24.20 -4.00 6.35
CA ASN A 585 -24.99 -4.03 5.11
C ASN A 585 -24.58 -2.91 4.16
N ASP A 586 -24.25 -1.72 4.69
CA ASP A 586 -23.72 -0.62 3.89
C ASP A 586 -22.44 -1.01 3.17
N LEU A 587 -21.57 -1.81 3.79
CA LEU A 587 -20.34 -2.31 3.15
C LEU A 587 -20.64 -3.03 1.82
N LEU A 588 -21.78 -3.74 1.71
CA LEU A 588 -22.13 -4.49 0.50
C LEU A 588 -22.46 -3.60 -0.69
N THR A 589 -22.96 -2.38 -0.45
CA THR A 589 -23.55 -1.53 -1.51
C THR A 589 -22.78 -0.23 -1.69
N GLN A 590 -22.29 0.35 -0.60
CA GLN A 590 -21.62 1.63 -0.60
C GLN A 590 -20.12 1.47 -0.92
N PRO A 591 -19.53 2.41 -1.68
CA PRO A 591 -18.09 2.45 -1.88
C PRO A 591 -17.32 2.51 -0.56
N GLN A 592 -16.22 1.77 -0.47
CA GLN A 592 -15.41 1.65 0.74
C GLN A 592 -13.98 2.15 0.51
N TRP A 593 -13.44 2.86 1.49
CA TRP A 593 -12.02 3.19 1.53
C TRP A 593 -11.24 2.00 2.09
N VAL A 594 -10.24 1.55 1.34
CA VAL A 594 -9.26 0.54 1.77
C VAL A 594 -7.86 1.10 1.67
N PRO A 595 -6.90 0.63 2.49
CA PRO A 595 -5.48 0.86 2.23
C PRO A 595 -5.13 0.52 0.78
N ALA A 596 -4.52 1.44 0.06
CA ALA A 596 -4.21 1.25 -1.34
C ALA A 596 -3.24 0.08 -1.55
N LYS A 597 -2.33 -0.14 -0.59
CA LYS A 597 -1.44 -1.31 -0.51
C LYS A 597 -2.15 -2.67 -0.51
N TRP A 598 -3.46 -2.73 -0.32
CA TRP A 598 -4.22 -3.98 -0.41
C TRP A 598 -4.57 -4.36 -1.85
N LEU A 599 -4.42 -3.42 -2.80
CA LEU A 599 -4.80 -3.58 -4.20
C LEU A 599 -3.60 -3.76 -5.14
N TYR A 600 -2.39 -3.53 -4.65
CA TYR A 600 -1.15 -3.54 -5.43
C TYR A 600 -0.31 -4.79 -5.17
#